data_AF-C3RUH2-F1
#
_entry.id   AF-C3RUH2-F1
#
_cell.length_a   1.000
_cell.length_b   1.000
_cell.length_c   1.000
_cell.angle_alpha   90.00
_cell.angle_beta   90.00
_cell.angle_gamma   90.00
#
_symmetry.space_group_name_H-M   'P 1'
#
loop_
_entity.id
_entity.type
_entity.pdbx_description
1 polymer ?
#
loop_
_entity_poly.entity_id
_entity_poly.type
_entity_poly.pdbx_seq_one_letter_code
_entity_poly.pdbx_strand_id
1 'polypeptide(L)'
;IWRESRAQMRRQAMCFRNELRPALQAEGIDLLTWDELSGLERQELRQFFSDRVFPVLTPLAVDPSHPFPYISGLSLNLAVVVRNPETGNEL
;
A
#
# COMPACT_ATOMS: atom_id res chain seq x y z
N ILE A 1 -11.92 -25.20 -1.56
CA ILE A 1 -11.58 -24.00 -2.37
C ILE A 1 -10.81 -22.97 -1.55
N TRP A 2 -11.41 -22.32 -0.53
CA TRP A 2 -10.75 -21.26 0.26
C TRP A 2 -9.45 -21.67 0.98
N ARG A 3 -9.41 -22.89 1.54
CA ARG A 3 -8.21 -23.43 2.20
C ARG A 3 -7.03 -23.55 1.22
N GLU A 4 -7.30 -24.10 0.04
CA GLU A 4 -6.29 -24.33 -1.00
C GLU A 4 -5.82 -22.99 -1.58
N SER A 5 -6.74 -22.06 -1.88
CA SER A 5 -6.38 -20.71 -2.33
C SER A 5 -5.48 -19.99 -1.32
N ARG A 6 -5.81 -20.05 -0.02
CA ARG A 6 -4.98 -19.45 1.04
C ARG A 6 -3.61 -20.11 1.14
N ALA A 7 -3.54 -21.42 0.98
CA ALA A 7 -2.27 -22.15 0.96
C ALA A 7 -1.39 -21.71 -0.22
N GLN A 8 -1.95 -21.54 -1.42
CA GLN A 8 -1.21 -21.06 -2.59
C GLN A 8 -0.75 -19.61 -2.43
N MET A 9 -1.61 -18.70 -1.94
CA MET A 9 -1.22 -17.31 -1.67
C MET A 9 -0.07 -17.22 -0.67
N ARG A 10 -0.10 -18.05 0.38
CA ARG A 10 1.01 -18.14 1.36
C ARG A 10 2.30 -18.63 0.72
N ARG A 11 2.22 -19.69 -0.09
CA ARG A 11 3.39 -20.22 -0.80
C ARG A 11 3.99 -19.17 -1.73
N GLN A 12 3.16 -18.44 -2.49
CA GLN A 12 3.59 -17.34 -3.35
C GLN A 12 4.30 -16.24 -2.53
N ALA A 13 3.68 -15.80 -1.42
CA ALA A 13 4.25 -14.76 -0.57
C ALA A 13 5.60 -15.17 0.05
N MET A 14 5.73 -16.45 0.44
CA MET A 14 6.98 -17.01 0.98
C MET A 14 8.06 -17.11 -0.08
N CYS A 15 7.73 -17.57 -1.29
CA CYS A 15 8.67 -17.62 -2.41
C CYS A 15 9.17 -16.21 -2.77
N PHE A 16 8.26 -15.23 -2.88
CA PHE A 16 8.65 -13.84 -3.11
C PHE A 16 9.60 -13.30 -2.03
N ARG A 17 9.27 -13.53 -0.75
CA ARG A 17 10.03 -12.99 0.37
C ARG A 17 11.37 -13.67 0.61
N ASN A 18 11.42 -14.99 0.51
CA ASN A 18 12.56 -15.79 0.97
C ASN A 18 13.46 -16.28 -0.17
N GLU A 19 12.98 -16.27 -1.41
CA GLU A 19 13.75 -16.73 -2.57
C GLU A 19 13.99 -15.58 -3.55
N LEU A 20 12.92 -14.96 -4.06
CA LEU A 20 13.04 -13.94 -5.12
C LEU A 20 13.70 -12.65 -4.63
N ARG A 21 13.25 -12.09 -3.50
CA ARG A 21 13.81 -10.83 -2.99
C ARG A 21 15.31 -10.95 -2.67
N PRO A 22 15.81 -12.01 -1.99
CA PRO A 22 17.25 -12.20 -1.81
C PRO A 22 18.02 -12.42 -3.11
N ALA A 23 17.45 -13.15 -4.07
CA ALA A 23 18.10 -13.37 -5.36
C ALA A 23 18.23 -12.07 -6.16
N LEU A 24 17.20 -11.20 -6.16
CA LEU A 24 17.27 -9.87 -6.76
C LEU A 24 18.34 -9.01 -6.11
N GLN A 25 18.40 -9.02 -4.77
CA GLN A 25 19.41 -8.27 -4.03
C GLN A 25 20.84 -8.74 -4.34
N ALA A 26 21.06 -10.05 -4.50
CA ALA A 26 22.37 -10.59 -4.88
C ALA A 26 22.84 -10.09 -6.27
N GLU A 27 21.90 -9.76 -7.15
CA GLU A 27 22.14 -9.14 -8.45
C GLU A 27 22.14 -7.59 -8.41
N GLY A 28 22.10 -6.99 -7.20
CA GLY A 28 22.11 -5.54 -7.01
C GLY A 28 20.76 -4.85 -7.26
N ILE A 29 19.66 -5.59 -7.22
CA ILE A 29 18.30 -5.05 -7.37
C ILE A 29 17.59 -5.06 -6.01
N ASP A 30 17.52 -3.89 -5.37
CA ASP A 30 16.89 -3.74 -4.06
C ASP A 30 15.44 -3.27 -4.14
N LEU A 31 14.56 -3.95 -3.40
CA LEU A 31 13.16 -3.54 -3.20
C LEU A 31 13.04 -2.82 -1.86
N LEU A 32 13.28 -1.51 -1.88
CA LEU A 32 13.34 -0.67 -0.68
C LEU A 32 11.96 -0.25 -0.18
N THR A 33 11.84 -0.18 1.14
CA THR A 33 10.76 0.44 1.88
C THR A 33 11.09 1.89 2.19
N TRP A 34 10.07 2.69 2.56
CA TRP A 34 10.24 4.12 2.85
C TRP A 34 11.37 4.42 3.84
N ASP A 35 11.52 3.59 4.87
CA ASP A 35 12.50 3.80 5.93
C ASP A 35 13.94 3.46 5.48
N GLU A 36 14.10 2.69 4.41
CA GLU A 36 15.41 2.32 3.83
C GLU A 36 15.95 3.39 2.86
N LEU A 37 15.12 4.35 2.46
CA LEU A 37 15.50 5.42 1.55
C LEU A 37 16.34 6.51 2.23
N SER A 38 17.32 7.05 1.51
CA SER A 38 18.08 8.24 1.90
C SER A 38 17.22 9.50 1.96
N GLY A 39 17.73 10.55 2.60
CA GLY A 39 17.02 11.83 2.70
C GLY A 39 16.68 12.44 1.33
N LEU A 40 17.58 12.29 0.35
CA LEU A 40 17.40 12.78 -1.00
C LEU A 40 16.31 11.98 -1.74
N GLU A 41 16.38 10.65 -1.73
CA GLU A 41 15.38 9.78 -2.38
C GLU A 41 13.97 10.01 -1.79
N ARG A 42 13.87 10.20 -0.47
CA ARG A 42 12.59 10.56 0.17
C ARG A 42 12.07 11.91 -0.31
N GLN A 43 12.94 12.88 -0.56
CA GLN A 43 12.54 14.19 -1.09
C GLN A 43 12.03 14.05 -2.53
N GLU A 44 12.75 13.32 -3.38
CA GLU A 44 12.35 13.05 -4.77
C GLU A 44 11.01 12.31 -4.84
N LEU A 45 10.82 11.26 -4.03
CA LEU A 45 9.56 10.54 -3.98
C LEU A 45 8.41 11.36 -3.40
N ARG A 46 8.66 12.26 -2.44
CA ARG A 46 7.63 13.22 -1.99
C ARG A 46 7.19 14.14 -3.13
N GLN A 47 8.14 14.66 -3.89
CA GLN A 47 7.83 15.51 -5.04
C GLN A 47 7.05 14.73 -6.10
N PHE A 48 7.50 13.53 -6.43
CA PHE A 48 6.78 12.63 -7.34
C PHE A 48 5.37 12.34 -6.86
N PHE A 49 5.19 12.03 -5.57
CA PHE A 49 3.87 11.81 -5.00
C PHE A 49 2.97 13.03 -5.17
N SER A 50 3.45 14.22 -4.78
CA SER A 50 2.71 15.47 -4.89
C SER A 50 2.31 15.80 -6.33
N ASP A 51 3.22 15.60 -7.28
CA ASP A 51 3.01 16.05 -8.66
C ASP A 51 2.27 15.04 -9.53
N ARG A 52 2.39 13.74 -9.22
CA ARG A 52 1.92 12.65 -10.11
C ARG A 52 0.90 11.73 -9.47
N VAL A 53 1.04 11.43 -8.19
CA VAL A 53 0.18 10.44 -7.51
C VAL A 53 -1.02 11.12 -6.87
N PHE A 54 -0.79 12.14 -6.03
CA PHE A 54 -1.85 12.84 -5.30
C PHE A 54 -2.96 13.41 -6.19
N PRO A 55 -2.67 14.05 -7.35
CA PRO A 55 -3.71 14.63 -8.20
C PRO A 55 -4.70 13.61 -8.80
N VAL A 56 -4.33 12.33 -8.82
CA VAL A 56 -5.18 11.24 -9.35
C VAL A 56 -5.81 10.38 -8.24
N LEU A 57 -5.50 10.64 -6.97
CA LEU A 57 -6.15 9.98 -5.85
C LEU A 57 -7.51 10.63 -5.59
N THR A 58 -8.56 9.82 -5.60
CA THR A 58 -9.92 10.24 -5.23
C THR A 58 -10.23 9.73 -3.82
N PRO A 59 -10.03 10.53 -2.76
CA PRO A 59 -10.40 10.12 -1.42
C PRO A 59 -11.94 10.00 -1.32
N LEU A 60 -12.40 8.87 -0.80
CA LEU A 60 -13.82 8.60 -0.59
C LEU A 60 -14.06 8.52 0.92
N ALA A 61 -14.78 9.51 1.47
CA ALA A 61 -15.22 9.46 2.85
C ALA A 61 -16.35 8.43 2.99
N VAL A 62 -16.26 7.59 4.01
CA VAL A 62 -17.25 6.55 4.30
C VAL A 62 -17.83 6.84 5.67
N ASP A 63 -19.13 7.13 5.73
CA ASP A 63 -19.86 7.30 6.99
C ASP A 63 -21.21 6.55 6.95
N PRO A 64 -21.78 6.18 8.11
CA PRO A 64 -23.02 5.39 8.17
C PRO A 64 -24.26 6.06 7.55
N SER A 65 -24.23 7.38 7.34
CA SER A 65 -25.37 8.18 6.85
C SER A 65 -25.54 8.07 5.33
N HIS A 66 -24.54 7.53 4.62
CA HIS A 66 -24.55 7.41 3.16
C HIS A 66 -24.24 5.96 2.72
N PRO A 67 -24.74 5.51 1.55
CA PRO A 67 -24.40 4.20 1.00
C PRO A 67 -22.90 4.05 0.77
N PHE A 68 -22.36 2.85 1.00
CA PHE A 68 -20.95 2.55 0.75
C PHE A 68 -20.62 2.80 -0.73
N PRO A 69 -19.51 3.50 -1.04
CA PRO A 69 -19.17 3.85 -2.41
C PRO A 69 -18.86 2.61 -3.25
N TYR A 70 -19.11 2.71 -4.56
CA TYR A 70 -18.68 1.68 -5.50
C TYR A 70 -17.14 1.64 -5.60
N ILE A 71 -16.57 0.44 -5.48
CA ILE A 71 -15.14 0.18 -5.64
C ILE A 71 -14.95 -0.71 -6.86
N SER A 72 -14.09 -0.28 -7.79
CA SER A 72 -13.83 -1.05 -9.02
C SER A 72 -13.22 -2.41 -8.69
N GLY A 73 -13.72 -3.47 -9.32
CA GLY A 73 -13.06 -4.77 -9.31
C GLY A 73 -11.63 -4.68 -9.85
N LEU A 74 -10.73 -5.54 -9.36
CA LEU A 74 -9.32 -5.63 -9.77
C LEU A 74 -8.49 -4.36 -9.53
N SER A 75 -9.01 -3.37 -8.80
CA SER A 75 -8.26 -2.18 -8.39
C SER A 75 -7.63 -2.36 -7.01
N LEU A 76 -6.48 -1.72 -6.79
CA LEU A 76 -5.88 -1.59 -5.46
C LEU A 76 -6.50 -0.37 -4.77
N ASN A 77 -7.06 -0.57 -3.58
CA ASN A 77 -7.68 0.48 -2.79
C ASN A 77 -7.06 0.48 -1.38
N LEU A 78 -6.95 1.67 -0.79
CA LEU A 78 -6.45 1.85 0.57
C LEU A 78 -7.62 2.27 1.47
N ALA A 79 -7.96 1.41 2.43
CA ALA A 79 -8.84 1.78 3.53
C ALA A 79 -7.99 2.43 4.63
N VAL A 80 -8.28 3.69 4.96
CA VAL A 80 -7.52 4.47 5.93
C VAL A 80 -8.47 4.94 7.02
N VAL A 81 -8.11 4.70 8.27
CA VAL A 81 -8.82 5.25 9.44
C VAL A 81 -8.10 6.53 9.86
N VAL A 82 -8.82 7.62 9.98
CA VAL A 82 -8.25 8.91 10.38
C VAL A 82 -8.66 9.20 11.81
N ARG A 83 -7.71 9.59 12.67
CA ARG A 83 -8.01 10.00 14.03
C ARG A 83 -7.90 11.51 14.16
N ASN A 84 -8.91 12.16 14.73
CA ASN A 84 -8.79 13.55 15.11
C ASN A 84 -7.79 13.67 16.29
N PRO A 85 -6.70 14.45 16.16
CA PRO A 85 -5.66 14.54 17.18
C PRO A 85 -6.10 15.25 18.46
N GLU A 86 -7.14 16.09 18.41
CA GLU A 86 -7.64 16.86 19.56
C GLU A 86 -8.72 16.10 20.34
N THR A 87 -9.61 15.39 19.64
CA THR A 87 -10.76 14.71 20.27
C THR A 87 -10.55 13.20 20.43
N GLY A 88 -9.56 12.62 19.76
CA GLY A 88 -9.28 11.19 19.79
C GLY A 88 -10.28 10.31 19.01
N ASN A 89 -11.36 10.90 18.48
CA ASN A 89 -12.38 10.21 17.72
C ASN A 89 -11.82 9.73 16.36
N GLU A 90 -12.23 8.53 15.96
CA GLU A 90 -11.95 7.95 14.65
C GLU A 90 -13.03 8.40 13.65
N LEU A 91 -12.60 8.78 12.46
CA LEU A 91 -13.42 9.08 11.28
C LEU A 91 -13.16 8.00 10.22
#